data_AF-A0A453C807-F1
#
_entry.id   AF-A0A453C807-F1
#
_cell.length_a   1.000
_cell.length_b   1.000
_cell.length_c   1.000
_cell.angle_alpha   90.00
_cell.angle_beta   90.00
_cell.angle_gamma   90.00
#
_symmetry.space_group_name_H-M   'P 1'
#
loop_
_entity.id
_entity.type
_entity.pdbx_description
1 polymer ?
#
loop_
_entity_poly.entity_id
_entity_poly.type
_entity_poly.pdbx_seq_one_letter_code
_entity_poly.pdbx_strand_id
1 'polypeptide(L)' 'AEKQREWKEKIVTEVLPARRFYAAEDYHQQYLEKGGQSAKKRCSDPIRCYG' A
#
# COMPACT_ATOMS: atom_id res chain seq x y z
N ALA A 1 9.42 -17.20 -1.14
CA ALA A 1 10.85 -17.54 -0.93
C ALA A 1 11.75 -16.95 -2.02
N GLU A 2 11.37 -17.02 -3.31
CA GLU A 2 12.19 -16.49 -4.42
C GLU A 2 12.59 -15.02 -4.23
N LYS A 3 11.64 -14.15 -3.86
CA LYS A 3 11.91 -12.73 -3.62
C LYS A 3 12.90 -12.42 -2.49
N GLN A 4 13.08 -13.32 -1.52
CA GLN A 4 14.09 -13.13 -0.47
C GLN A 4 15.51 -13.01 -1.04
N ARG A 5 15.79 -13.63 -2.20
CA ARG A 5 17.11 -13.63 -2.82
C ARG A 5 17.56 -12.24 -3.28
N GLU A 6 16.62 -11.32 -3.48
CA GLU A 6 16.90 -9.95 -3.92
C GLU A 6 17.29 -9.02 -2.75
N TRP A 7 17.08 -9.46 -1.50
CA TRP A 7 17.25 -8.62 -0.30
C TRP A 7 18.23 -9.26 0.68
N LYS A 8 19.13 -8.44 1.23
CA LYS A 8 20.05 -8.85 2.29
C LYS A 8 19.31 -9.12 3.60
N GLU A 9 18.38 -8.24 3.93
CA GLU A 9 17.56 -8.35 5.13
C GLU A 9 16.45 -9.38 4.92
N LYS A 10 16.08 -10.06 6.01
CA LYS A 10 15.00 -11.05 5.99
C LYS A 10 13.66 -10.35 5.77
N ILE A 11 12.88 -10.83 4.80
CA ILE A 11 11.49 -10.45 4.57
C ILE A 11 10.66 -10.98 5.74
N VAL A 12 10.00 -10.07 6.47
CA VAL A 12 9.17 -10.38 7.65
C VAL A 12 7.68 -10.42 7.35
N THR A 13 7.28 -10.34 6.08
CA THR A 13 5.87 -10.39 5.65
C THR A 13 5.19 -11.69 6.04
N GLU A 14 4.06 -11.58 6.72
CA GLU A 14 3.24 -12.71 7.14
C GLU A 14 2.24 -13.12 6.04
N VAL A 15 2.06 -14.42 5.81
CA VAL A 15 1.06 -14.97 4.90
C VAL A 15 0.07 -15.80 5.73
N LEU A 16 -1.04 -15.18 6.09
CA LEU A 16 -2.06 -15.75 6.97
C LEU A 16 -3.42 -15.84 6.26
N PRO A 17 -4.35 -16.68 6.72
CA PRO A 17 -5.74 -16.66 6.24
C PRO A 17 -6.39 -15.29 6.47
N ALA A 18 -7.23 -14.88 5.52
CA ALA A 18 -7.99 -13.64 5.64
C ALA A 18 -8.93 -13.68 6.85
N ARG A 19 -8.99 -12.56 7.58
CA ARG A 19 -9.89 -12.37 8.73
C ARG A 19 -10.99 -11.38 8.38
N ARG A 20 -11.96 -11.19 9.29
CA ARG A 20 -12.98 -10.16 9.15
C ARG A 20 -12.33 -8.78 8.96
N PHE A 21 -12.70 -8.09 7.89
CA PHE A 21 -12.26 -6.75 7.59
C PHE A 21 -13.22 -5.73 8.22
N TYR A 22 -12.67 -4.71 8.89
CA TYR A 22 -13.39 -3.55 9.40
C TYR A 22 -12.90 -2.34 8.62
N ALA A 23 -13.80 -1.69 7.87
CA ALA A 23 -13.45 -0.50 7.11
C ALA A 23 -13.09 0.65 8.05
N ALA A 24 -12.03 1.39 7.72
CA ALA A 24 -11.71 2.66 8.37
C ALA A 24 -12.69 3.76 7.93
N GLU A 25 -12.72 4.86 8.68
CA GLU A 25 -13.59 6.02 8.46
C GLU A 25 -13.45 6.63 7.05
N ASP A 26 -14.52 7.26 6.55
CA ASP A 26 -14.60 7.79 5.17
C ASP A 26 -13.51 8.82 4.83
N TYR A 27 -12.99 9.54 5.82
CA TYR A 27 -11.91 10.52 5.60
C TYR A 27 -10.55 9.85 5.34
N HIS A 28 -10.36 8.59 5.76
CA HIS A 28 -9.17 7.80 5.42
C HIS A 28 -9.22 7.26 3.98
N GLN A 29 -10.42 7.07 3.44
CA GLN A 29 -10.60 6.51 2.09
C GLN A 29 -10.17 7.52 1.03
N GLN A 30 -9.35 7.06 0.07
CA GLN A 30 -8.79 7.88 -1.01
C GLN A 30 -8.10 9.17 -0.52
N TYR A 31 -7.51 9.18 0.68
CA TYR A 31 -6.94 10.39 1.29
C TYR A 31 -5.92 11.11 0.38
N LEU A 32 -4.96 10.38 -0.21
CA LEU A 32 -3.94 10.97 -1.09
C LEU A 32 -4.51 11.45 -2.43
N GLU A 33 -5.53 10.77 -2.96
CA GLU A 33 -6.22 11.16 -4.19
C GLU A 33 -7.04 12.43 -3.98
N LYS A 34 -7.81 12.50 -2.88
CA LYS A 34 -8.50 13.71 -2.43
C LYS A 34 -7.51 14.87 -2.18
N GLY A 35 -6.28 14.54 -1.78
CA GLY A 35 -5.15 15.48 -1.60
C GLY A 35 -4.38 15.84 -2.87
N GLY A 36 -4.77 15.34 -4.04
CA GLY A 36 -4.22 15.74 -5.34
C GLY A 36 -3.19 14.79 -5.98
N GLN A 37 -2.91 13.62 -5.39
CA GLN A 37 -2.06 12.61 -6.03
C GLN A 37 -2.87 11.70 -6.97
N SER A 38 -2.36 11.43 -8.17
CA SER A 38 -3.09 10.70 -9.20
C SER A 38 -3.29 9.22 -8.87
N ALA A 39 -4.55 8.75 -8.90
CA ALA A 39 -4.90 7.33 -8.83
C ALA A 39 -5.10 6.68 -10.22
N LYS A 40 -4.75 7.39 -11.31
CA LYS A 40 -4.89 6.88 -12.67
C LYS A 40 -4.10 5.58 -12.83
N LYS A 41 -4.69 4.60 -13.51
CA LYS A 41 -4.02 3.32 -13.79
C LYS A 41 -2.69 3.58 -14.50
N ARG A 42 -1.63 2.92 -14.02
CA ARG A 42 -0.26 3.03 -14.54
C ARG A 42 0.35 4.43 -14.43
N CYS A 43 -0.16 5.30 -13.56
CA CYS A 43 0.56 6.52 -13.18
C CYS A 43 1.90 6.12 -12.55
N SER A 44 2.98 6.71 -13.06
CA SER A 44 4.35 6.46 -12.61
C SER A 44 4.91 7.60 -11.74
N ASP A 45 4.05 8.56 -11.36
CA ASP A 45 4.46 9.68 -10.52
C ASP A 45 4.85 9.14 -9.13
N PRO A 46 5.95 9.62 -8.52
CA PRO A 46 6.34 9.21 -7.18
C PRO A 46 5.25 9.52 -6.14
N ILE A 47 4.87 8.51 -5.36
CA ILE A 47 3.86 8.67 -4.30
C ILE A 47 4.49 9.32 -3.08
N ARG A 48 3.90 10.43 -2.60
CA ARG A 48 4.27 11.13 -1.36
C ARG A 48 3.43 10.59 -0.21
N CYS A 49 4.07 10.29 0.93
CA CYS A 49 3.44 9.57 2.03
C CYS A 49 2.21 10.27 2.64
N TYR A 50 2.17 11.61 2.64
CA TYR A 50 1.15 12.37 3.38
C TYR A 50 0.45 13.46 2.56
N GLY A 51 0.61 13.44 1.25
CA GLY A 51 0.14 14.52 0.37
C GLY A 51 1.26 15.11 -0.44
#